data_AF-A0A150HZQ1-F1
#
_entry.id   AF-A0A150HZQ1-F1
#
_cell.length_a   1.000
_cell.length_b   1.000
_cell.length_c   1.000
_cell.angle_alpha   90.00
_cell.angle_beta   90.00
_cell.angle_gamma   90.00
#
_symmetry.space_group_name_H-M   'P 1'
#
loop_
_entity.id
_entity.type
_entity.pdbx_description
1 polymer ?
#
loop_
_entity_poly.entity_id
_entity_poly.type
_entity_poly.pdbx_seq_one_letter_code
_entity_poly.pdbx_strand_id
1 'polypeptide(L)'
;MQNDSNLNYVAHLIIETFTENGMDAPYIADKTQQFLGHHSKGESLEWACNFLDRKNQATLAEKLGVTVEMLRVTGKVLAKI
;
A
#
# COMPACT_ATOMS: atom_id res chain seq x y z
N MET A 1 -2.70 8.34 -20.07
CA MET A 1 -1.96 7.77 -18.92
C MET A 1 -2.16 8.75 -17.78
N GLN A 2 -2.91 8.37 -16.73
CA GLN A 2 -3.08 9.25 -15.57
C GLN A 2 -1.71 9.44 -14.90
N ASN A 3 -1.34 10.69 -14.61
CA ASN A 3 -0.08 11.03 -13.97
C ASN A 3 -0.09 10.46 -12.54
N ASP A 4 0.51 9.29 -12.36
CA ASP A 4 0.85 8.77 -11.03
C ASP A 4 1.90 9.65 -10.32
N SER A 5 2.38 10.75 -10.93
CA SER A 5 3.47 11.60 -10.42
C SER A 5 3.20 12.26 -9.06
N ASN A 6 1.97 12.19 -8.55
CA ASN A 6 1.58 12.75 -7.26
C ASN A 6 1.45 11.70 -6.15
N LEU A 7 1.53 10.40 -6.47
CA LEU A 7 1.52 9.37 -5.44
C LEU A 7 2.81 9.47 -4.61
N ASN A 8 2.67 9.34 -3.30
CA ASN A 8 3.86 9.17 -2.48
C ASN A 8 4.49 7.79 -2.76
N TYR A 9 5.79 7.66 -2.49
CA TYR A 9 6.54 6.44 -2.77
C TYR A 9 5.90 5.14 -2.23
N VAL A 10 5.31 5.15 -1.02
CA VAL A 10 4.68 3.95 -0.45
C VAL A 10 3.38 3.62 -1.19
N ALA A 11 2.59 4.64 -1.54
CA ALA A 11 1.40 4.44 -2.36
C ALA A 11 1.73 3.84 -3.74
N HIS A 12 2.80 4.28 -4.39
CA HIS A 12 3.27 3.67 -5.64
C HIS A 12 3.54 2.16 -5.48
N LEU A 13 4.27 1.76 -4.44
CA LEU A 13 4.56 0.35 -4.19
C LEU A 13 3.30 -0.48 -3.91
N ILE A 14 2.29 0.11 -3.28
CA ILE A 14 1.00 -0.55 -3.06
C ILE A 14 0.27 -0.77 -4.39
N ILE A 15 0.23 0.23 -5.26
CA ILE A 15 -0.39 0.12 -6.59
C ILE A 15 0.33 -0.91 -7.48
N GLU A 16 1.67 -0.92 -7.46
CA GLU A 16 2.44 -1.96 -8.13
C GLU A 16 2.11 -3.35 -7.59
N THR A 17 1.96 -3.48 -6.27
CA THR A 17 1.58 -4.75 -5.62
C THR A 17 0.22 -5.25 -6.14
N PHE A 18 -0.77 -4.37 -6.29
CA PHE A 18 -2.06 -4.75 -6.85
C PHE A 18 -1.95 -5.19 -8.32
N THR A 19 -1.14 -4.48 -9.09
CA THR A 19 -0.88 -4.80 -10.51
C THR A 19 -0.23 -6.19 -10.65
N GLU A 20 0.83 -6.46 -9.89
CA GLU A 20 1.53 -7.75 -9.89
C GLU A 20 0.66 -8.90 -9.41
N ASN A 21 -0.25 -8.64 -8.46
CA ASN A 21 -1.16 -9.64 -7.94
C ASN A 21 -2.41 -9.86 -8.81
N GLY A 22 -2.53 -9.15 -9.93
CA GLY A 22 -3.57 -9.34 -10.93
C GLY A 22 -4.92 -8.71 -10.57
N MET A 23 -4.92 -7.65 -9.76
CA MET A 23 -6.13 -6.87 -9.49
C MET A 23 -6.62 -6.18 -10.76
N ASP A 24 -7.93 -6.02 -10.89
CA ASP A 24 -8.52 -5.39 -12.07
C ASP A 24 -8.25 -3.88 -12.15
N ALA A 25 -8.30 -3.35 -13.38
CA ALA A 25 -8.02 -1.94 -13.64
C ALA A 25 -8.99 -0.98 -12.91
N PRO A 26 -10.31 -1.25 -12.81
CA PRO A 26 -11.22 -0.45 -11.98
C PRO A 26 -10.79 -0.37 -10.51
N TYR A 27 -10.41 -1.48 -9.90
CA TYR A 27 -9.94 -1.54 -8.53
C TYR A 27 -8.64 -0.74 -8.35
N ILE A 28 -7.68 -0.92 -9.26
CA ILE A 28 -6.41 -0.19 -9.23
C ILE A 28 -6.67 1.32 -9.36
N ALA A 29 -7.54 1.73 -10.28
CA ALA A 29 -7.89 3.14 -10.47
C ALA A 29 -8.56 3.74 -9.22
N ASP A 30 -9.50 3.03 -8.60
CA ASP A 30 -10.13 3.43 -7.32
C ASP A 30 -9.08 3.64 -6.22
N LYS A 31 -8.18 2.67 -6.04
CA LYS A 31 -7.11 2.75 -5.02
C LYS A 31 -6.11 3.86 -5.33
N THR A 32 -5.77 4.08 -6.60
CA THR A 32 -4.92 5.21 -7.01
C THR A 32 -5.57 6.53 -6.62
N GLN A 33 -6.86 6.72 -6.90
CA GLN A 33 -7.58 7.93 -6.48
C GLN A 33 -7.61 8.09 -4.96
N GLN A 34 -7.84 6.99 -4.23
CA GLN A 34 -7.79 7.00 -2.77
C GLN A 34 -6.41 7.46 -2.25
N PHE A 35 -5.31 6.93 -2.78
CA PHE A 35 -3.96 7.26 -2.32
C PHE A 35 -3.45 8.63 -2.76
N LEU A 36 -4.02 9.23 -3.80
CA LEU A 36 -3.76 10.64 -4.12
C LEU A 36 -4.24 11.57 -2.99
N GLY A 37 -5.17 11.12 -2.15
CA GLY A 37 -5.60 11.82 -0.94
C GLY A 37 -4.67 11.63 0.27
N HIS A 38 -3.67 10.74 0.20
CA HIS A 38 -2.73 10.53 1.31
C HIS A 38 -1.59 11.55 1.23
N HIS A 39 -1.47 12.38 2.26
CA HIS A 39 -0.50 13.48 2.30
C HIS A 39 0.91 13.03 2.73
N SER A 40 1.02 11.84 3.31
CA SER A 40 2.30 11.31 3.79
C SER A 40 2.50 9.84 3.44
N LYS A 41 3.77 9.43 3.39
CA LYS A 41 4.16 8.02 3.28
C LYS A 41 3.66 7.21 4.48
N GLY A 42 3.55 7.85 5.64
CA GLY A 42 3.04 7.25 6.88
C GLY A 42 1.59 6.82 6.74
N GLU A 43 0.71 7.68 6.22
CA GLU A 43 -0.70 7.35 5.98
C GLU A 43 -0.86 6.16 5.02
N SER A 44 -0.07 6.11 3.94
CA SER A 44 -0.10 4.96 3.01
C SER A 44 0.42 3.68 3.66
N LEU A 45 1.46 3.76 4.49
CA LEU A 45 1.98 2.61 5.22
C LEU A 45 1.00 2.11 6.27
N GLU A 46 0.40 3.02 7.04
CA GLU A 46 -0.65 2.71 8.01
C GLU A 46 -1.81 1.97 7.34
N TRP A 47 -2.26 2.49 6.20
CA TRP A 47 -3.32 1.84 5.43
C TRP A 47 -2.89 0.44 4.99
N ALA A 48 -1.68 0.29 4.45
CA ALA A 48 -1.18 -0.99 3.97
C ALA A 48 -1.10 -2.04 5.10
N CYS A 49 -0.62 -1.64 6.27
CA CYS A 49 -0.50 -2.50 7.44
C CYS A 49 -1.85 -3.02 7.94
N ASN A 50 -2.92 -2.22 7.82
CA ASN A 50 -4.23 -2.53 8.39
C ASN A 50 -5.23 -3.13 7.40
N PHE A 51 -5.14 -2.80 6.11
CA PHE A 51 -6.18 -3.13 5.13
C PHE A 51 -5.76 -4.08 4.01
N LEU A 52 -4.47 -4.33 3.79
CA LEU A 52 -4.05 -5.31 2.80
C LEU A 52 -4.35 -6.75 3.25
N ASP A 53 -4.83 -7.56 2.31
CA ASP A 53 -4.92 -9.00 2.51
C ASP A 53 -3.54 -9.67 2.58
N ARG A 54 -3.51 -10.95 2.96
CA ARG A 54 -2.25 -11.70 3.14
C ARG A 54 -1.39 -11.78 1.88
N LYS A 55 -1.98 -11.87 0.69
CA LYS A 55 -1.25 -11.99 -0.58
C LYS A 55 -0.55 -10.67 -0.88
N ASN A 56 -1.29 -9.57 -0.83
CA ASN A 56 -0.75 -8.23 -1.07
C ASN A 56 0.25 -7.79 0.02
N GLN A 57 0.03 -8.18 1.29
CA GLN A 57 1.02 -7.93 2.35
C GLN A 57 2.35 -8.64 2.07
N ALA A 58 2.33 -9.86 1.53
CA ALA A 58 3.56 -10.59 1.21
C ALA A 58 4.36 -9.89 0.09
N THR A 59 3.71 -9.54 -1.01
CA THR A 59 4.33 -8.81 -2.12
C THR A 59 4.86 -7.44 -1.69
N LEU A 60 4.09 -6.68 -0.92
CA LEU A 60 4.55 -5.37 -0.43
C LEU A 60 5.73 -5.50 0.55
N ALA A 61 5.71 -6.50 1.43
CA ALA A 61 6.82 -6.75 2.35
C ALA A 61 8.13 -7.02 1.60
N GLU A 62 8.08 -7.84 0.54
CA GLU A 62 9.23 -8.11 -0.33
C GLU A 62 9.75 -6.83 -0.99
N LYS A 63 8.85 -6.02 -1.57
CA LYS A 63 9.22 -4.72 -2.18
C LYS A 63 9.86 -3.74 -1.19
N LEU A 64 9.41 -3.76 0.06
CA LEU A 64 9.95 -2.93 1.13
C LEU A 64 11.23 -3.50 1.77
N GLY A 65 11.66 -4.71 1.41
CA GLY A 65 12.80 -5.39 2.03
C GLY A 65 12.57 -5.78 3.48
N VAL A 66 11.32 -6.04 3.87
CA VAL A 66 10.92 -6.40 5.24
C VAL A 66 10.17 -7.73 5.27
N THR A 67 9.87 -8.21 6.46
CA THR A 67 9.00 -9.38 6.64
C THR A 67 7.53 -8.94 6.80
N VAL A 68 6.60 -9.83 6.47
CA VAL A 68 5.17 -9.61 6.74
C VAL A 68 4.90 -9.35 8.23
N GLU A 69 5.68 -9.99 9.11
CA GLU A 69 5.53 -9.78 10.55
C GLU A 69 5.90 -8.36 10.97
N MET A 70 6.93 -7.76 10.36
CA MET A 70 7.30 -6.36 10.61
C MET A 70 6.16 -5.41 10.19
N LEU A 71 5.48 -5.66 9.07
CA LEU A 71 4.30 -4.88 8.67
C LEU A 71 3.15 -5.03 9.67
N ARG A 72 2.89 -6.25 10.16
CA ARG A 72 1.83 -6.49 11.17
C ARG A 72 2.13 -5.83 12.50
N VAL A 73 3.37 -5.90 12.97
CA VAL A 73 3.80 -5.23 14.20
C VAL A 73 3.67 -3.71 14.04
N THR A 74 4.08 -3.17 12.89
CA THR A 74 3.92 -1.74 12.57
C THR A 74 2.45 -1.32 12.63
N GLY A 75 1.54 -2.07 12.01
CA GLY A 75 0.09 -1.82 12.09
C GLY A 75 -0.45 -1.80 13.52
N LYS A 76 -0.04 -2.78 14.35
CA LYS A 76 -0.41 -2.83 15.78
C LYS A 76 0.10 -1.62 16.57
N VAL A 77 1.26 -1.06 16.23
CA VAL A 77 1.81 0.12 16.89
C VAL A 77 1.07 1.38 16.46
N LEU A 78 0.81 1.53 15.16
CA LEU A 78 0.08 2.68 14.61
C LEU A 78 -1.37 2.75 15.12
N ALA A 79 -2.02 1.59 15.31
CA ALA A 79 -3.39 1.52 15.83
C ALA A 79 -3.55 1.78 17.34
N LYS A 80 -2.45 2.00 18.09
CA LYS A 80 -2.49 2.20 19.56
C LYS A 80 -2.67 3.66 20.00
N ILE A 81 -3.07 4.54 19.10
CA ILE A 81 -3.19 5.99 19.33
C ILE A 81 -4.64 6.36 19.60
#